data_AF-A0A3E2CFC8-F1
#
_entry.id   AF-A0A3E2CFC8-F1
#
_cell.length_a   1.000
_cell.length_b   1.000
_cell.length_c   1.000
_cell.angle_alpha   90.00
_cell.angle_beta   90.00
_cell.angle_gamma   90.00
#
_symmetry.space_group_name_H-M   'P 1'
#
loop_
_entity.id
_entity.type
_entity.pdbx_description
1 polymer ?
#
loop_
_entity_poly.entity_id
_entity_poly.type
_entity_poly.pdbx_seq_one_letter_code
_entity_poly.pdbx_strand_id
1 'polypeptide(L)'
;MFSNIGMRCSNYLKTAALFSVIWLILALIWASCGLRLPMLIWFVVLGIILSVCTYWLSGKLAIRMVNAIEVSEDEEPVLYGIVREISARIERPMPHLYVAPMDSPNVFAIGRSE
;
A
#
# COMPACT_ATOMS: atom_id res chain seq x y z
N MET A 1 20.12 -13.16 -23.44
CA MET A 1 19.17 -13.82 -22.50
C MET A 1 19.76 -14.05 -21.09
N PHE A 2 21.08 -14.21 -20.91
CA PHE A 2 21.69 -14.48 -19.59
C PHE A 2 22.04 -13.24 -18.72
N SER A 3 22.04 -12.02 -19.27
CA SER A 3 22.38 -10.79 -18.52
C SER A 3 21.36 -10.41 -17.43
N ASN A 4 20.09 -10.81 -17.57
CA ASN A 4 19.03 -10.46 -16.62
C ASN A 4 19.05 -11.26 -15.31
N ILE A 5 19.74 -12.40 -15.25
CA ILE A 5 19.75 -13.28 -14.07
C ILE A 5 20.62 -12.70 -12.95
N GLY A 6 21.78 -12.14 -13.29
CA GLY A 6 22.68 -11.50 -12.32
C GLY A 6 22.05 -10.29 -11.63
N MET A 7 21.33 -9.44 -12.38
CA MET A 7 20.62 -8.27 -11.82
C MET A 7 19.46 -8.69 -10.90
N ARG A 8 18.71 -9.74 -11.26
CA ARG A 8 17.63 -10.27 -10.41
C ARG A 8 18.17 -10.83 -9.11
N CYS A 9 19.23 -11.65 -9.15
CA CYS A 9 19.88 -12.17 -7.94
C CYS A 9 20.42 -11.04 -7.04
N SER A 10 21.01 -10.00 -7.62
CA SER A 10 21.46 -8.82 -6.88
C SER A 10 20.30 -8.10 -6.17
N ASN A 11 19.15 -7.94 -6.84
CA ASN A 11 17.97 -7.33 -6.23
C ASN A 11 17.39 -8.19 -5.11
N TYR A 12 17.30 -9.52 -5.29
CA TYR A 12 16.87 -10.41 -4.21
C TYR A 12 17.81 -10.36 -3.00
N LEU A 13 19.12 -10.25 -3.22
CA LEU A 13 20.10 -10.10 -2.15
C LEU A 13 19.95 -8.77 -1.41
N LYS A 14 19.75 -7.66 -2.14
CA LYS A 14 19.48 -6.34 -1.53
C LYS A 14 18.20 -6.34 -0.72
N THR A 15 17.14 -6.95 -1.24
CA THR A 15 15.86 -7.10 -0.54
C THR A 15 16.04 -7.95 0.72
N ALA A 16 16.73 -9.10 0.64
CA ALA A 16 17.01 -9.94 1.80
C ALA A 16 17.85 -9.20 2.85
N ALA A 17 18.85 -8.43 2.43
CA ALA A 17 19.67 -7.62 3.32
C ALA A 17 18.86 -6.51 4.02
N LEU A 18 17.97 -5.83 3.29
CA LEU A 18 17.07 -4.83 3.87
C LEU A 18 16.14 -5.46 4.92
N PHE A 19 15.52 -6.60 4.59
CA PHE A 19 14.68 -7.33 5.55
C PHE A 19 15.49 -7.82 6.76
N SER A 20 16.70 -8.33 6.57
CA SER A 20 17.54 -8.78 7.69
C SER A 20 17.91 -7.64 8.63
N VAL A 21 18.18 -6.44 8.10
CA VAL A 21 18.43 -5.25 8.93
C VAL A 21 17.20 -4.86 9.75
N ILE A 22 16.00 -4.88 9.15
CA ILE A 22 14.76 -4.60 9.87
C ILE A 22 14.53 -5.62 11.00
N TRP A 23 14.68 -6.91 10.70
CA TRP A 23 14.55 -7.99 11.69
C TRP A 23 15.59 -7.88 12.81
N LEU A 24 16.83 -7.50 12.49
CA LEU A 24 17.88 -7.29 13.46
C LEU A 24 17.54 -6.15 14.42
N ILE A 25 17.02 -5.02 13.92
CA ILE A 25 16.59 -3.89 14.74
C ILE A 25 15.47 -4.32 15.69
N LEU A 26 14.46 -5.04 15.19
CA LEU A 26 13.37 -5.57 16.02
C LEU A 26 13.88 -6.53 17.10
N ALA A 27 14.82 -7.41 16.76
CA ALA A 27 15.44 -8.33 17.71
C ALA A 27 16.26 -7.58 18.77
N LEU A 28 16.97 -6.51 18.40
CA LEU A 28 17.72 -5.66 19.34
C LEU A 28 16.78 -4.90 20.28
N ILE A 29 15.64 -4.41 19.80
CA ILE A 29 14.62 -3.79 20.66
C ILE A 29 14.12 -4.82 21.68
N TRP A 30 13.75 -6.02 21.24
CA TRP A 30 13.33 -7.09 22.14
C TRP A 30 14.43 -7.48 23.14
N ALA A 31 15.68 -7.53 22.68
CA ALA A 31 16.83 -7.83 23.53
C ALA A 31 17.08 -6.74 24.58
N SER A 32 16.96 -5.46 24.21
CA SER A 32 17.12 -4.32 25.12
C SER A 32 16.09 -4.31 26.26
N CYS A 33 14.94 -4.94 26.03
CA CYS A 33 13.91 -5.11 27.04
C CYS A 33 14.00 -6.42 27.83
N GLY A 34 15.10 -7.17 27.68
CA GLY A 34 15.44 -8.33 28.51
C GLY A 34 14.96 -9.69 27.99
N LEU A 35 14.65 -9.83 26.69
CA LEU A 35 14.28 -11.09 26.02
C LEU A 35 13.14 -11.86 26.72
N ARG A 36 12.22 -11.13 27.33
CA ARG A 36 11.13 -11.73 28.11
C ARG A 36 10.05 -12.30 27.19
N LEU A 37 9.67 -13.56 27.42
CA LEU A 37 8.62 -14.25 26.67
C LEU A 37 7.26 -13.52 26.72
N PRO A 38 6.81 -12.96 27.87
CA PRO A 38 5.60 -12.12 27.92
C PRO A 38 5.66 -10.90 27.00
N MET A 39 6.85 -10.31 26.83
CA MET A 39 7.00 -9.14 25.95
C MET A 39 6.89 -9.53 24.49
N LEU A 40 7.43 -10.69 24.10
CA LEU A 40 7.28 -11.19 22.74
C LEU A 40 5.80 -11.41 22.39
N ILE A 41 5.01 -11.93 23.34
CA ILE A 41 3.55 -12.06 23.20
C ILE A 41 2.92 -10.68 22.98
N TRP A 42 3.27 -9.68 23.78
CA TRP A 42 2.77 -8.30 23.59
C TRP A 42 3.10 -7.73 22.21
N PHE A 43 4.34 -7.94 21.71
CA PHE A 43 4.72 -7.51 20.37
C PHE A 43 3.90 -8.18 19.28
N VAL A 44 3.65 -9.49 19.39
CA VAL A 44 2.83 -10.23 18.42
C VAL A 44 1.39 -9.72 18.45
N VAL A 45 0.80 -9.56 19.64
CA VAL A 45 -0.56 -9.02 19.80
C VAL A 45 -0.66 -7.61 19.21
N LEU A 46 0.30 -6.74 19.50
CA LEU A 46 0.37 -5.40 18.92
C LEU A 46 0.47 -5.46 17.39
N GLY A 47 1.31 -6.34 16.85
CA GLY A 47 1.46 -6.54 15.41
C GLY A 47 0.17 -6.98 14.73
N ILE A 48 -0.59 -7.88 15.36
CA ILE A 48 -1.91 -8.31 14.88
C ILE A 48 -2.89 -7.14 14.89
N ILE A 49 -2.97 -6.40 16.01
CA ILE A 49 -3.85 -5.23 16.13
C ILE A 49 -3.51 -4.20 15.05
N LEU A 50 -2.23 -3.85 14.89
CA LEU A 50 -1.77 -2.93 13.86
C LEU A 50 -2.13 -3.44 12.46
N SER A 51 -1.94 -4.72 12.18
CA SER A 51 -2.29 -5.32 10.88
C SER A 51 -3.78 -5.20 10.59
N VAL A 52 -4.65 -5.54 11.55
CA VAL A 52 -6.11 -5.42 11.39
C VAL A 52 -6.54 -3.96 11.26
N CYS A 53 -5.99 -3.06 12.09
CA CYS A 53 -6.25 -1.62 11.98
C CYS A 53 -5.82 -1.08 10.61
N THR A 54 -4.62 -1.42 10.13
CA THR A 54 -4.16 -0.97 8.81
C THR A 54 -5.03 -1.51 7.70
N TYR A 55 -5.52 -2.76 7.78
CA TYR A 55 -6.43 -3.30 6.77
C TYR A 55 -7.70 -2.44 6.63
N TRP A 56 -8.33 -2.06 7.75
CA TRP A 56 -9.55 -1.22 7.70
C TRP A 56 -9.28 0.24 7.35
N LEU A 57 -8.18 0.81 7.83
CA LEU A 57 -7.83 2.22 7.60
C LEU A 57 -7.14 2.45 6.25
N SER A 58 -6.60 1.41 5.60
CA SER A 58 -5.77 1.47 4.39
C SER A 58 -6.37 2.35 3.30
N GLY A 59 -7.63 2.15 2.94
CA GLY A 59 -8.26 2.91 1.84
C GLY A 59 -8.30 4.43 2.10
N LYS A 60 -8.66 4.85 3.31
CA LYS A 60 -8.69 6.29 3.66
C LYS A 60 -7.28 6.85 3.83
N LEU A 61 -6.35 6.04 4.33
CA LEU A 61 -4.97 6.43 4.52
C LEU A 61 -4.26 6.64 3.19
N ALA A 62 -4.51 5.77 2.21
CA ALA A 62 -3.95 5.88 0.87
C ALA A 62 -4.36 7.19 0.18
N ILE A 63 -5.65 7.54 0.21
CA ILE A 63 -6.17 8.80 -0.36
C ILE A 63 -5.49 10.01 0.31
N ARG A 64 -5.36 9.99 1.64
CA ARG A 64 -4.72 11.07 2.40
C ARG A 64 -3.22 11.18 2.13
N MET A 65 -2.51 10.07 1.96
CA MET A 65 -1.07 10.07 1.71
C MET A 65 -0.69 10.75 0.40
N VAL A 66 -1.55 10.65 -0.62
CA VAL A 66 -1.33 11.30 -1.92
C VAL A 66 -2.02 12.67 -2.04
N ASN A 67 -2.63 13.17 -0.96
CA ASN A 67 -3.45 14.39 -0.97
C ASN A 67 -4.48 14.40 -2.12
N ALA A 68 -5.10 13.24 -2.36
CA ALA A 68 -6.11 13.09 -3.41
C ALA A 68 -7.37 13.88 -3.05
N ILE A 69 -7.87 14.67 -4.00
CA ILE A 69 -9.10 15.46 -3.89
C ILE A 69 -10.17 14.75 -4.72
N GLU A 70 -11.37 14.62 -4.17
CA GLU A 70 -12.52 14.09 -4.92
C GLU A 70 -12.89 15.09 -6.00
N VAL A 71 -13.05 14.61 -7.24
CA VAL A 71 -13.34 15.45 -8.40
C VAL A 71 -14.75 15.15 -8.87
N SER A 72 -15.47 16.17 -9.32
CA SER A 72 -16.80 16.04 -9.90
C SER A 72 -16.77 15.97 -11.44
N GLU A 73 -17.88 15.55 -12.05
CA GLU A 73 -17.99 15.49 -13.51
C GLU A 73 -17.80 16.86 -14.18
N ASP A 74 -18.19 17.93 -13.50
CA ASP A 74 -18.05 19.31 -14.00
C ASP A 74 -16.59 19.78 -14.02
N GLU A 75 -15.78 19.29 -13.08
CA GLU A 75 -14.35 19.64 -12.97
C GLU A 75 -13.50 18.87 -13.99
N GLU A 76 -13.75 17.57 -14.16
CA GLU A 76 -12.99 16.71 -15.08
C GLU A 76 -13.90 15.84 -15.97
N PRO A 77 -14.58 16.44 -16.96
CA PRO A 77 -15.58 15.73 -17.77
C PRO A 77 -14.97 14.64 -18.67
N VAL A 78 -13.72 14.82 -19.11
CA VAL A 78 -13.03 13.85 -19.96
C VAL A 78 -12.72 12.57 -19.19
N LEU A 79 -12.17 12.70 -17.96
CA LEU A 79 -11.87 11.56 -17.11
C LEU A 79 -13.14 10.81 -16.71
N TYR A 80 -14.18 11.55 -16.31
CA TYR A 80 -15.49 11.00 -15.98
C TYR A 80 -16.11 10.24 -17.16
N GLY A 81 -16.02 10.78 -18.38
CA GLY A 81 -16.52 10.14 -19.59
C GLY A 81 -15.84 8.80 -19.89
N ILE A 82 -14.50 8.76 -19.82
CA ILE A 82 -13.72 7.54 -20.06
C ILE A 82 -14.08 6.46 -19.05
N VAL A 83 -14.08 6.79 -17.75
CA VAL A 83 -14.37 5.82 -16.70
C VAL A 83 -15.82 5.34 -16.78
N ARG A 84 -16.77 6.23 -17.09
CA ARG A 84 -18.18 5.87 -17.28
C ARG A 84 -18.36 4.87 -18.41
N GLU A 85 -17.70 5.09 -19.54
CA GLU A 85 -17.78 4.16 -20.67
C GLU A 85 -17.24 2.78 -20.29
N ILE A 86 -16.11 2.74 -19.58
CA ILE A 86 -15.52 1.47 -19.10
C ILE A 86 -16.46 0.79 -18.10
N SER A 87 -16.96 1.52 -17.10
CA SER A 87 -17.90 1.02 -16.09
C SER A 87 -19.18 0.47 -16.72
N ALA A 88 -19.74 1.15 -17.72
CA ALA A 88 -20.92 0.71 -18.45
C ALA A 88 -20.67 -0.58 -19.24
N ARG A 89 -19.49 -0.71 -19.86
CA ARG A 89 -19.09 -1.92 -20.61
C ARG A 89 -18.90 -3.14 -19.71
N ILE A 90 -18.53 -2.94 -18.44
CA ILE A 90 -18.31 -4.03 -17.47
C ILE A 90 -19.45 -4.18 -16.45
N GLU A 91 -20.58 -3.48 -16.66
CA GLU A 91 -21.76 -3.50 -15.78
C GLU A 91 -21.45 -3.21 -14.30
N ARG A 92 -20.44 -2.34 -14.04
CA ARG A 92 -20.10 -1.90 -12.68
C ARG A 92 -20.63 -0.49 -12.43
N PRO A 93 -21.04 -0.17 -11.19
CA PRO A 93 -21.43 1.19 -10.84
C PRO A 93 -20.26 2.17 -11.06
N MET A 94 -20.59 3.44 -11.32
CA MET A 94 -19.58 4.49 -11.49
C MET A 94 -18.80 4.64 -10.17
N PRO A 95 -17.47 4.45 -10.17
CA PRO A 95 -16.66 4.64 -8.96
C PRO A 95 -16.46 6.13 -8.67
N HIS A 96 -16.16 6.46 -7.41
CA HIS A 96 -15.69 7.78 -7.02
C HIS A 96 -14.28 8.03 -7.60
N LEU A 97 -14.08 9.22 -8.17
CA LEU A 97 -12.82 9.61 -8.78
C LEU A 97 -12.09 10.64 -7.91
N TYR A 98 -10.78 10.43 -7.78
CA TYR A 98 -9.91 11.30 -7.00
C TYR A 98 -8.67 11.64 -7.81
N VAL A 99 -8.23 12.90 -7.77
CA VAL A 99 -7.02 13.39 -8.44
C VAL A 99 -6.04 13.88 -7.38
N ALA A 100 -4.79 13.41 -7.49
CA ALA A 100 -3.68 13.82 -6.63
C ALA A 100 -2.80 14.86 -7.36
N PRO A 101 -2.27 15.88 -6.66
CA PRO A 101 -1.39 16.88 -7.25
C PRO A 101 0.02 16.30 -7.43
N MET A 102 0.21 15.48 -8.46
CA MET A 102 1.49 14.83 -8.77
C MET A 102 1.80 14.91 -10.27
N ASP A 103 3.05 15.28 -10.61
CA ASP A 103 3.48 15.45 -12.01
C ASP A 103 3.70 14.13 -12.76
N SER A 104 3.75 13.01 -12.02
CA SER A 104 3.97 11.68 -12.59
C SER A 104 2.64 11.02 -12.96
N PRO A 105 2.50 10.45 -14.17
CA PRO A 105 1.29 9.76 -14.59
C PRO A 105 1.17 8.41 -13.87
N ASN A 106 0.45 8.39 -12.76
CA ASN A 106 0.21 7.18 -11.96
C ASN A 106 -1.27 7.05 -11.59
N VAL A 107 -1.80 5.82 -11.60
CA VAL A 107 -3.21 5.54 -11.31
C VAL A 107 -3.32 4.31 -10.41
N PHE A 108 -4.13 4.40 -9.36
CA PHE A 108 -4.46 3.29 -8.47
C PHE A 108 -5.98 3.19 -8.28
N ALA A 109 -6.47 1.95 -8.11
CA ALA A 109 -7.86 1.68 -7.75
C ALA A 109 -7.93 1.09 -6.34
N ILE A 110 -8.84 1.61 -5.51
CA ILE A 110 -9.08 1.12 -4.14
C ILE A 110 -10.46 0.45 -4.11
N GLY A 111 -10.48 -0.86 -3.94
CA GLY A 111 -11.71 -1.62 -3.69
C GLY A 111 -11.93 -1.83 -2.21
N ARG A 112 -13.17 -1.65 -1.73
CA ARG A 112 -13.62 -2.24 -0.46
C ARG A 112 -14.70 -3.24 -0.81
N SER A 113 -14.38 -4.54 -0.72
CA SER A 113 -15.29 -5.69 -0.90
C SER A 113 -16.31 -5.49 -2.03
N GLU A 114 -15.96 -6.06 -3.18
CA GLU A 114 -16.69 -6.13 -4.47
C GLU A 114 -18.18 -5.74 -4.52
#